data_AF-I4C4V7-F1
#
_entry.id   AF-I4C4V7-F1
#
_cell.length_a   1.000
_cell.length_b   1.000
_cell.length_c   1.000
_cell.angle_alpha   90.00
_cell.angle_beta   90.00
_cell.angle_gamma   90.00
#
_symmetry.space_group_name_H-M   'P 1'
#
loop_
_entity.id
_entity.type
_entity.pdbx_description
1 polymer ?
#
loop_
_entity_poly.entity_id
_entity_poly.type
_entity_poly.pdbx_seq_one_letter_code
_entity_poly.pdbx_strand_id
1 'polypeptide(L)'
;MQPTPSNTTRHIRIFRYDPHKGGSGDFQEYTLRVDDEIRTTILDVLLRLQREQDPTLAFRYACRVNMCGSCGMVINGKERLACKTNVSDIRSDEEITIRPLNHFPVIKDLVVDMDPFFKKYEEALTFYEPKEHYTEPLQIRPDSTERLDIGMATECIACGCCVSSCTMCNYHDEYAGPAALTRAFTLLADSRDALFHERLERTLASCYNCRTEFNCTEVCPKGISGTRAIKYIQRLALKHLADARKGEEIAPATNILPQIAKSEPDRRVFFRQVGIGVLGLGAALIVGGVATKAAVGPGIAANITKTWVPVADLGKIPIGDISTHTVHYELKNGFYTQEKAVPVLVSRTGDEMTCFNASCTHAGCIVKWDGQSGRFRCACHGGMFDREGNVLAGPPPRPLDKYPFKVDSGHLLIEMEVV
;
A
#
# COMPACT_ATOMS: atom_id res chain seq x y z
N MET A 1 -39.47 6.74 -5.44
CA MET A 1 -38.97 8.09 -5.80
C MET A 1 -38.01 7.92 -6.96
N GLN A 2 -38.34 8.44 -8.14
CA GLN A 2 -37.33 8.60 -9.20
C GLN A 2 -36.38 9.72 -8.76
N PRO A 3 -35.05 9.56 -8.86
CA PRO A 3 -34.12 10.64 -8.55
C PRO A 3 -34.38 11.78 -9.54
N THR A 4 -34.60 12.98 -9.02
CA THR A 4 -34.71 14.20 -9.81
C THR A 4 -33.38 14.40 -10.56
N PRO A 5 -33.37 14.60 -11.89
CA PRO A 5 -32.12 14.79 -12.63
C PRO A 5 -31.38 16.00 -12.08
N SER A 6 -30.23 15.76 -11.45
CA SER A 6 -29.31 16.81 -11.04
C SER A 6 -28.57 17.25 -12.30
N ASN A 7 -28.98 18.37 -12.89
CA ASN A 7 -28.37 18.90 -14.09
C ASN A 7 -27.04 19.59 -13.74
N THR A 8 -26.02 18.79 -13.42
CA THR A 8 -24.75 19.27 -12.86
C THR A 8 -23.69 19.30 -13.94
N THR A 9 -22.95 20.41 -14.01
CA THR A 9 -21.77 20.53 -14.86
C THR A 9 -20.54 20.08 -14.07
N ARG A 10 -19.77 19.13 -14.61
CA ARG A 10 -18.56 18.61 -13.98
C ARG A 10 -17.33 19.05 -14.75
N HIS A 11 -16.29 19.43 -14.01
CA HIS A 11 -14.94 19.67 -14.53
C HIS A 11 -14.15 18.36 -14.46
N ILE A 12 -13.54 18.00 -15.57
CA ILE A 12 -12.79 16.74 -15.72
C ILE A 12 -11.40 17.05 -16.26
N ARG A 13 -10.38 16.51 -15.61
CA ARG A 13 -8.99 16.54 -16.07
C ARG A 13 -8.52 15.15 -16.40
N ILE A 14 -8.07 14.97 -17.63
CA ILE A 14 -7.62 13.68 -18.15
C ILE A 14 -6.17 13.80 -18.58
N PHE A 15 -5.32 12.87 -18.13
CA PHE A 15 -3.96 12.75 -18.62
C PHE A 15 -3.95 12.37 -20.10
N ARG A 16 -3.22 13.15 -20.90
CA ARG A 16 -3.07 12.98 -22.34
C ARG A 16 -1.61 12.74 -22.68
N TYR A 17 -1.38 11.77 -23.55
CA TYR A 17 -0.06 11.46 -24.08
C TYR A 17 -0.20 10.89 -25.49
N ASP A 18 0.53 11.47 -26.44
CA ASP A 18 0.58 11.01 -27.82
C ASP A 18 2.02 10.57 -28.16
N PRO A 19 2.27 9.26 -28.39
CA PRO A 19 3.62 8.76 -28.64
C PRO A 19 4.23 9.34 -29.92
N HIS A 20 3.42 9.81 -30.88
CA HIS A 20 3.93 10.44 -32.10
C HIS A 20 4.42 11.87 -31.85
N LYS A 21 3.89 12.55 -30.84
CA LYS A 21 4.33 13.91 -30.45
C LYS A 21 5.50 13.88 -29.48
N GLY A 22 5.69 12.78 -28.75
CA GLY A 22 6.71 12.65 -27.70
C GLY A 22 6.38 13.49 -26.45
N GLY A 23 7.37 13.64 -25.56
CA GLY A 23 7.22 14.36 -24.29
C GLY A 23 6.72 13.47 -23.14
N SER A 24 6.38 14.08 -22.00
CA SER A 24 5.95 13.39 -20.77
C SER A 24 4.43 13.23 -20.63
N GLY A 25 3.65 13.75 -21.57
CA GLY A 25 2.21 13.94 -21.42
C GLY A 25 1.85 15.07 -20.44
N ASP A 26 0.60 15.51 -20.48
CA ASP A 26 0.05 16.55 -19.59
C ASP A 26 -1.47 16.35 -19.40
N PHE A 27 -2.07 17.06 -18.46
CA PHE A 27 -3.51 17.05 -18.25
C PHE A 27 -4.23 18.00 -19.22
N GLN A 28 -5.28 17.49 -19.84
CA GLN A 28 -6.24 18.29 -20.59
C GLN A 28 -7.55 18.42 -19.80
N GLU A 29 -8.12 19.62 -19.84
CA GLU A 29 -9.36 19.95 -19.14
C GLU A 29 -10.57 19.81 -20.06
N TYR A 30 -11.67 19.30 -19.51
CA TYR A 30 -12.95 19.14 -20.16
C TYR A 30 -14.05 19.58 -19.22
N THR A 31 -15.17 19.99 -19.80
CA THR A 31 -16.39 20.28 -19.06
C THR A 31 -17.51 19.44 -19.65
N LEU A 32 -18.23 18.69 -18.81
CA LEU A 32 -19.32 17.83 -19.26
C LEU A 32 -20.56 18.05 -18.39
N ARG A 33 -21.71 18.24 -19.04
CA ARG A 33 -23.00 18.22 -18.36
C ARG A 33 -23.41 16.78 -18.08
N VAL A 34 -23.70 16.46 -16.83
CA VAL A 34 -24.14 15.13 -16.38
C VAL A 34 -25.56 15.25 -15.84
N ASP A 35 -26.51 14.58 -16.50
CA ASP A 35 -27.94 14.72 -16.17
C ASP A 35 -28.36 13.85 -14.95
N ASP A 36 -27.66 12.73 -14.71
CA ASP A 36 -27.87 11.82 -13.56
C ASP A 36 -26.51 11.29 -13.07
N GLU A 37 -25.96 11.90 -12.03
CA GLU A 37 -24.64 11.52 -11.48
C GLU A 37 -24.64 10.14 -10.81
N ILE A 38 -25.80 9.64 -10.37
CA ILE A 38 -25.93 8.34 -9.69
C ILE A 38 -25.80 7.19 -10.69
N ARG A 39 -26.32 7.38 -11.91
CA ARG A 39 -26.29 6.36 -12.97
C ARG A 39 -25.17 6.53 -13.98
N THR A 40 -24.56 7.72 -14.02
CA THR A 40 -23.45 7.98 -14.95
C THR A 40 -22.15 7.47 -14.36
N THR A 41 -21.52 6.51 -15.03
CA THR A 41 -20.19 6.02 -14.64
C THR A 41 -19.09 6.90 -15.22
N ILE A 42 -17.88 6.79 -14.69
CA ILE A 42 -16.69 7.44 -15.27
C ILE A 42 -16.41 6.92 -16.69
N LEU A 43 -16.74 5.66 -16.98
CA LEU A 43 -16.67 5.15 -18.36
C LEU A 43 -17.65 5.88 -19.28
N ASP A 44 -18.86 6.20 -18.82
CA ASP A 44 -19.82 6.95 -19.62
C ASP A 44 -19.34 8.38 -19.87
N VAL A 45 -18.69 9.01 -18.88
CA VAL A 45 -18.00 10.31 -19.05
C VAL A 45 -16.94 10.22 -20.15
N LEU A 46 -16.03 9.24 -20.07
CA LEU A 46 -14.97 9.05 -21.08
C LEU A 46 -15.54 8.81 -22.49
N LEU A 47 -16.57 7.98 -22.61
CA LEU A 47 -17.21 7.70 -23.88
C LEU A 47 -17.96 8.90 -24.46
N ARG A 48 -18.51 9.77 -23.61
CA ARG A 48 -19.17 11.01 -24.05
C ARG A 48 -18.14 12.04 -24.48
N LEU A 49 -17.09 12.25 -23.69
CA LEU A 49 -15.99 13.14 -24.08
C LEU A 49 -15.38 12.71 -25.41
N GLN A 50 -15.12 11.40 -25.60
CA GLN A 50 -14.58 10.89 -26.86
C GLN A 50 -15.52 11.15 -28.06
N ARG A 51 -16.83 10.99 -27.88
CA ARG A 51 -17.81 11.15 -28.98
C ARG A 51 -18.18 12.61 -29.27
N GLU A 52 -18.26 13.43 -28.23
CA GLU A 52 -18.85 14.76 -28.29
C GLU A 52 -17.78 15.87 -28.39
N GLN A 53 -16.58 15.66 -27.85
CA GLN A 53 -15.58 16.73 -27.68
C GLN A 53 -14.21 16.37 -28.26
N ASP A 54 -13.73 15.14 -28.08
CA ASP A 54 -12.37 14.75 -28.43
C ASP A 54 -12.23 13.28 -28.87
N PRO A 55 -12.41 12.98 -30.17
CA PRO A 55 -12.27 11.63 -30.73
C PRO A 55 -10.87 11.03 -30.61
N THR A 56 -9.85 11.82 -30.23
CA THR A 56 -8.45 11.34 -30.14
C THR A 56 -8.14 10.68 -28.80
N LEU A 57 -9.01 10.86 -27.80
CA LEU A 57 -8.86 10.32 -26.45
C LEU A 57 -8.85 8.78 -26.47
N ALA A 58 -7.77 8.18 -25.97
CA ALA A 58 -7.59 6.72 -25.93
C ALA A 58 -7.73 6.14 -24.51
N PHE A 59 -8.53 5.08 -24.38
CA PHE A 59 -8.70 4.29 -23.17
C PHE A 59 -9.22 2.88 -23.51
N ARG A 60 -8.98 1.90 -22.63
CA ARG A 60 -9.49 0.53 -22.80
C ARG A 60 -10.78 0.32 -22.03
N TYR A 61 -11.73 -0.38 -22.64
CA TYR A 61 -12.95 -0.89 -22.00
C TYR A 61 -13.48 -2.08 -22.80
N ALA A 62 -14.33 -2.90 -22.15
CA ALA A 62 -15.03 -3.99 -22.84
C ALA A 62 -16.40 -4.26 -22.20
N CYS A 63 -16.44 -4.98 -21.07
CA CYS A 63 -17.69 -5.54 -20.53
C CYS A 63 -18.71 -4.51 -19.98
N ARG A 64 -18.25 -3.35 -19.51
CA ARG A 64 -19.06 -2.31 -18.83
C ARG A 64 -19.79 -2.76 -17.55
N VAL A 65 -19.46 -3.94 -17.01
CA VAL A 65 -20.15 -4.54 -15.85
C VAL A 65 -19.20 -5.04 -14.75
N ASN A 66 -18.00 -4.46 -14.61
CA ASN A 66 -17.05 -4.78 -13.53
C ASN A 66 -16.58 -6.27 -13.52
N MET A 67 -16.34 -6.85 -14.71
CA MET A 67 -15.90 -8.26 -14.81
C MET A 67 -14.62 -8.47 -15.63
N CYS A 68 -14.36 -7.68 -16.67
CA CYS A 68 -13.19 -7.90 -17.53
C CYS A 68 -11.88 -7.23 -17.06
N GLY A 69 -11.95 -6.26 -16.13
CA GLY A 69 -10.79 -5.52 -15.65
C GLY A 69 -10.19 -4.46 -16.60
N SER A 70 -10.55 -4.42 -17.89
CA SER A 70 -9.89 -3.59 -18.91
C SER A 70 -9.90 -2.07 -18.67
N CYS A 71 -10.87 -1.55 -17.92
CA CYS A 71 -11.01 -0.12 -17.62
C CYS A 71 -10.43 0.28 -16.25
N GLY A 72 -9.43 -0.47 -15.77
CA GLY A 72 -8.64 -0.10 -14.60
C GLY A 72 -7.81 1.14 -14.90
N MET A 73 -7.95 2.15 -14.04
CA MET A 73 -7.22 3.42 -14.13
C MET A 73 -7.21 4.10 -12.76
N VAL A 74 -6.50 5.23 -12.63
CA VAL A 74 -6.54 6.02 -11.41
C VAL A 74 -7.53 7.16 -11.57
N ILE A 75 -8.53 7.20 -10.68
CA ILE A 75 -9.61 8.18 -10.66
C ILE A 75 -9.58 8.87 -9.30
N ASN A 76 -9.38 10.18 -9.28
CA ASN A 76 -9.26 10.99 -8.06
C ASN A 76 -8.20 10.41 -7.11
N GLY A 77 -7.02 10.10 -7.67
CA GLY A 77 -5.88 9.57 -6.92
C GLY A 77 -5.98 8.11 -6.49
N LYS A 78 -7.11 7.43 -6.72
CA LYS A 78 -7.33 6.02 -6.33
C LYS A 78 -7.56 5.12 -7.52
N GLU A 79 -6.95 3.93 -7.52
CA GLU A 79 -7.19 2.91 -8.53
C GLU A 79 -8.63 2.41 -8.47
N ARG A 80 -9.32 2.50 -9.61
CA ARG A 80 -10.73 2.17 -9.75
C ARG A 80 -11.00 1.59 -11.13
N LEU A 81 -12.17 1.00 -11.30
CA LEU A 81 -12.68 0.63 -12.62
C LEU A 81 -13.64 1.71 -13.10
N ALA A 82 -13.37 2.31 -14.25
CA ALA A 82 -14.19 3.40 -14.78
C ALA A 82 -15.67 3.01 -14.95
N CYS A 83 -15.96 1.74 -15.30
CA CYS A 83 -17.34 1.27 -15.45
C CYS A 83 -18.05 0.94 -14.12
N LYS A 84 -17.33 0.97 -12.99
CA LYS A 84 -17.88 0.69 -11.66
C LYS A 84 -18.05 1.97 -10.85
N THR A 85 -17.20 2.95 -11.08
CA THR A 85 -17.21 4.23 -10.35
C THR A 85 -18.24 5.16 -10.95
N ASN A 86 -19.18 5.61 -10.14
CA ASN A 86 -20.19 6.60 -10.53
C ASN A 86 -19.64 8.01 -10.34
N VAL A 87 -20.18 8.95 -11.11
CA VAL A 87 -19.89 10.38 -10.93
C VAL A 87 -20.31 10.85 -9.53
N SER A 88 -21.37 10.28 -8.97
CA SER A 88 -21.83 10.51 -7.60
C SER A 88 -20.87 10.01 -6.51
N ASP A 89 -19.93 9.11 -6.84
CA ASP A 89 -18.93 8.62 -5.88
C ASP A 89 -17.84 9.68 -5.61
N ILE A 90 -17.78 10.72 -6.44
CA ILE A 90 -16.85 11.85 -6.35
C ILE A 90 -17.68 13.05 -5.92
N ARG A 91 -17.20 13.80 -4.92
CA ARG A 91 -17.95 14.95 -4.41
C ARG A 91 -18.24 15.95 -5.54
N SER A 92 -19.40 16.58 -5.48
CA SER A 92 -19.86 17.49 -6.55
C SER A 92 -19.00 18.75 -6.68
N ASP A 93 -18.34 19.19 -5.60
CA ASP A 93 -17.38 20.30 -5.56
C ASP A 93 -15.96 19.89 -5.98
N GLU A 94 -15.72 18.58 -6.17
CA GLU A 94 -14.43 18.04 -6.53
C GLU A 94 -14.33 17.79 -8.05
N GLU A 95 -13.21 18.24 -8.61
CA GLU A 95 -12.83 17.98 -9.98
C GLU A 95 -12.56 16.48 -10.21
N ILE A 96 -13.05 15.94 -11.32
CA ILE A 96 -12.79 14.54 -11.68
C ILE A 96 -11.41 14.46 -12.34
N THR A 97 -10.45 13.78 -11.71
CA THR A 97 -9.11 13.60 -12.28
C THR A 97 -8.90 12.15 -12.70
N ILE A 98 -8.45 11.94 -13.94
CA ILE A 98 -8.27 10.60 -14.52
C ILE A 98 -6.87 10.49 -15.12
N ARG A 99 -6.13 9.45 -14.72
CA ARG A 99 -4.79 9.17 -15.21
C ARG A 99 -4.57 7.65 -15.38
N PRO A 100 -3.59 7.21 -16.20
CA PRO A 100 -3.29 5.79 -16.37
C PRO A 100 -2.88 5.12 -15.05
N LEU A 101 -2.91 3.79 -15.05
CA LEU A 101 -2.36 2.98 -13.96
C LEU A 101 -0.87 3.31 -13.75
N ASN A 102 -0.44 3.38 -12.49
CA ASN A 102 0.96 3.58 -12.12
C ASN A 102 1.82 2.35 -12.39
N HIS A 103 3.12 2.56 -12.61
CA HIS A 103 4.13 1.49 -12.77
C HIS A 103 3.97 0.66 -14.05
N PHE A 104 3.06 1.06 -14.94
CA PHE A 104 2.95 0.50 -16.28
C PHE A 104 3.45 1.52 -17.30
N PRO A 105 4.20 1.10 -18.33
CA PRO A 105 4.52 1.98 -19.46
C PRO A 105 3.24 2.51 -20.12
N VAL A 106 3.16 3.81 -20.37
CA VAL A 106 2.00 4.41 -21.06
C VAL A 106 2.19 4.29 -22.56
N ILE A 107 1.20 3.73 -23.25
CA ILE A 107 1.17 3.64 -24.73
C ILE A 107 0.58 4.91 -25.32
N LYS A 108 -0.60 5.32 -24.84
CA LYS A 108 -1.31 6.53 -25.27
C LYS A 108 -2.39 6.90 -24.25
N ASP A 109 -2.44 8.17 -23.85
CA ASP A 109 -3.44 8.68 -22.89
C ASP A 109 -3.61 7.78 -21.65
N LEU A 110 -4.75 7.10 -21.51
CA LEU A 110 -5.07 6.22 -20.38
C LEU A 110 -4.75 4.74 -20.66
N VAL A 111 -4.20 4.42 -21.83
CA VAL A 111 -3.82 3.07 -22.25
C VAL A 111 -2.39 2.78 -21.82
N VAL A 112 -2.22 1.74 -21.00
CA VAL A 112 -0.92 1.24 -20.54
C VAL A 112 -0.55 -0.08 -21.18
N ASP A 113 0.73 -0.39 -21.21
CA ASP A 113 1.24 -1.71 -21.58
C ASP A 113 1.07 -2.69 -20.41
N MET A 114 0.39 -3.81 -20.66
CA MET A 114 0.10 -4.84 -19.65
C MET A 114 1.04 -6.04 -19.76
N ASP A 115 1.93 -6.09 -20.75
CA ASP A 115 2.82 -7.23 -20.97
C ASP A 115 3.75 -7.48 -19.76
N PRO A 116 4.35 -6.45 -19.11
CA PRO A 116 5.15 -6.68 -17.89
C PRO A 116 4.34 -7.34 -16.77
N PHE A 117 3.05 -7.01 -16.66
CA PHE A 117 2.17 -7.58 -15.65
C PHE A 117 1.86 -9.06 -15.91
N PHE A 118 1.56 -9.43 -17.15
CA PHE A 118 1.30 -10.84 -17.49
C PHE A 118 2.57 -11.69 -17.45
N LYS A 119 3.74 -11.10 -17.75
CA LYS A 119 5.03 -11.76 -17.53
C LYS A 119 5.21 -12.17 -16.06
N LYS A 120 4.85 -11.31 -15.09
CA LYS A 120 4.89 -11.68 -13.66
C LYS A 120 3.92 -12.83 -13.30
N TYR A 121 2.78 -12.96 -14.00
CA TYR A 121 1.87 -14.10 -13.83
C TYR A 121 2.49 -15.41 -14.31
N GLU A 122 3.17 -15.38 -15.45
CA GLU A 122 3.87 -16.54 -16.01
C GLU A 122 5.05 -16.94 -15.11
N GLU A 123 5.85 -15.98 -14.65
CA GLU A 123 6.98 -16.20 -13.73
C GLU A 123 6.54 -16.85 -12.40
N ALA A 124 5.32 -16.57 -11.94
CA ALA A 124 4.71 -17.17 -10.74
C ALA A 124 3.96 -18.51 -11.02
N LEU A 125 4.11 -19.06 -12.22
CA LEU A 125 3.56 -20.33 -12.71
C LEU A 125 2.03 -20.44 -12.64
N THR A 126 1.27 -19.35 -12.78
CA THR A 126 -0.17 -19.23 -12.40
C THR A 126 -1.23 -20.08 -13.15
N PHE A 127 -0.83 -21.23 -13.71
CA PHE A 127 -1.67 -22.29 -14.27
C PHE A 127 -1.74 -23.50 -13.32
N TYR A 128 -2.79 -24.31 -13.47
CA TYR A 128 -3.01 -25.54 -12.69
C TYR A 128 -2.37 -26.73 -13.40
N GLU A 129 -1.63 -27.55 -12.66
CA GLU A 129 -1.07 -28.82 -13.12
C GLU A 129 -1.64 -29.96 -12.27
N PRO A 130 -2.34 -30.95 -12.84
CA PRO A 130 -2.96 -31.99 -12.04
C PRO A 130 -1.93 -33.00 -11.51
N LYS A 131 -1.99 -33.33 -10.20
CA LYS A 131 -1.16 -34.40 -9.60
C LYS A 131 -1.42 -35.78 -10.19
N GLU A 132 -2.67 -36.06 -10.51
CA GLU A 132 -3.11 -37.34 -11.08
C GLU A 132 -3.85 -37.06 -12.38
N HIS A 133 -3.78 -37.99 -13.32
CA HIS A 133 -4.54 -37.88 -14.54
C HIS A 133 -6.01 -38.25 -14.29
N TYR A 134 -6.92 -37.32 -14.56
CA TYR A 134 -8.36 -37.52 -14.45
C TYR A 134 -9.02 -37.46 -15.83
N THR A 135 -9.87 -38.43 -16.14
CA THR A 135 -10.69 -38.43 -17.36
C THR A 135 -12.03 -37.71 -17.17
N GLU A 136 -12.51 -37.61 -15.94
CA GLU A 136 -13.75 -36.94 -15.56
C GLU A 136 -13.47 -35.69 -14.71
N PRO A 137 -14.31 -34.64 -14.77
CA PRO A 137 -14.17 -33.46 -13.93
C PRO A 137 -14.23 -33.79 -12.43
N LEU A 138 -13.26 -33.30 -11.66
CA LEU A 138 -13.25 -33.43 -10.20
C LEU A 138 -14.42 -32.67 -9.57
N GLN A 139 -15.14 -33.33 -8.66
CA GLN A 139 -16.19 -32.69 -7.87
C GLN A 139 -15.58 -31.91 -6.70
N ILE A 140 -15.63 -30.58 -6.78
CA ILE A 140 -15.15 -29.69 -5.72
C ILE A 140 -16.33 -29.28 -4.85
N ARG A 141 -16.30 -29.67 -3.58
CA ARG A 141 -17.29 -29.25 -2.60
C ARG A 141 -17.15 -27.74 -2.30
N PRO A 142 -18.21 -26.93 -2.49
CA PRO A 142 -18.15 -25.49 -2.23
C PRO A 142 -17.87 -25.14 -0.75
N ASP A 143 -18.24 -26.03 0.17
CA ASP A 143 -18.08 -25.89 1.61
C ASP A 143 -16.75 -26.46 2.15
N SER A 144 -15.91 -27.01 1.27
CA SER A 144 -14.59 -27.48 1.67
C SER A 144 -13.70 -26.32 2.14
N THR A 145 -12.90 -26.55 3.18
CA THR A 145 -12.00 -25.53 3.75
C THR A 145 -11.07 -24.95 2.69
N GLU A 146 -10.51 -25.81 1.84
CA GLU A 146 -9.64 -25.44 0.71
C GLU A 146 -10.34 -24.49 -0.26
N ARG A 147 -11.56 -24.82 -0.71
CA ARG A 147 -12.32 -23.98 -1.63
C ARG A 147 -12.69 -22.63 -1.01
N LEU A 148 -13.06 -22.63 0.27
CA LEU A 148 -13.40 -21.41 1.02
C LEU A 148 -12.17 -20.50 1.20
N ASP A 149 -10.99 -21.08 1.46
CA ASP A 149 -9.76 -20.31 1.69
C ASP A 149 -9.30 -19.55 0.45
N ILE A 150 -9.39 -20.17 -0.72
CA ILE A 150 -9.01 -19.54 -1.99
C ILE A 150 -10.17 -18.82 -2.69
N GLY A 151 -11.41 -19.00 -2.20
CA GLY A 151 -12.65 -18.62 -2.86
C GLY A 151 -12.68 -17.20 -3.40
N MET A 152 -12.34 -16.21 -2.58
CA MET A 152 -12.29 -14.82 -3.05
C MET A 152 -11.11 -14.56 -3.98
N ALA A 153 -9.95 -15.19 -3.75
CA ALA A 153 -8.77 -14.97 -4.57
C ALA A 153 -8.93 -15.53 -6.00
N THR A 154 -9.79 -16.52 -6.21
CA THR A 154 -10.13 -17.01 -7.55
C THR A 154 -10.92 -16.02 -8.39
N GLU A 155 -11.55 -15.01 -7.78
CA GLU A 155 -12.34 -13.97 -8.45
C GLU A 155 -11.49 -12.83 -9.04
N CYS A 156 -10.16 -12.98 -9.06
CA CYS A 156 -9.26 -11.97 -9.60
C CYS A 156 -9.49 -11.79 -11.11
N ILE A 157 -9.76 -10.55 -11.52
CA ILE A 157 -10.05 -10.18 -12.92
C ILE A 157 -8.85 -9.55 -13.64
N ALA A 158 -7.63 -9.69 -13.10
CA ALA A 158 -6.40 -9.18 -13.71
C ALA A 158 -6.42 -7.68 -14.12
N CYS A 159 -7.11 -6.84 -13.36
CA CYS A 159 -7.31 -5.41 -13.70
C CYS A 159 -6.09 -4.48 -13.48
N GLY A 160 -4.99 -4.97 -12.90
CA GLY A 160 -3.80 -4.14 -12.63
C GLY A 160 -3.90 -3.17 -11.44
N CYS A 161 -5.10 -2.85 -10.92
CA CYS A 161 -5.28 -1.87 -9.84
C CYS A 161 -4.39 -2.12 -8.61
N CYS A 162 -4.29 -3.37 -8.15
CA CYS A 162 -3.48 -3.70 -6.98
C CYS A 162 -1.97 -3.54 -7.20
N VAL A 163 -1.50 -3.68 -8.44
CA VAL A 163 -0.09 -3.47 -8.82
C VAL A 163 0.18 -1.97 -8.90
N SER A 164 -0.71 -1.22 -9.55
CA SER A 164 -0.65 0.25 -9.63
C SER A 164 -0.62 0.93 -8.26
N SER A 165 -1.34 0.41 -7.27
CA SER A 165 -1.35 1.02 -5.93
C SER A 165 -0.15 0.61 -5.06
N CYS A 166 0.63 -0.39 -5.46
CA CYS A 166 1.68 -0.97 -4.64
C CYS A 166 3.00 -0.25 -4.86
N THR A 167 3.43 0.51 -3.84
CA THR A 167 4.70 1.27 -3.90
C THR A 167 5.92 0.37 -4.14
N MET A 168 5.88 -0.89 -3.67
CA MET A 168 6.97 -1.85 -3.89
C MET A 168 7.12 -2.25 -5.35
N CYS A 169 6.05 -2.21 -6.14
CA CYS A 169 6.13 -2.42 -7.59
C CYS A 169 6.80 -1.25 -8.31
N ASN A 170 6.93 -0.07 -7.66
CA ASN A 170 7.65 1.08 -8.20
C ASN A 170 9.17 0.98 -8.03
N TYR A 171 9.62 0.38 -6.92
CA TYR A 171 11.03 0.39 -6.51
C TYR A 171 11.74 -0.93 -6.80
N HIS A 172 10.99 -2.00 -7.07
CA HIS A 172 11.53 -3.34 -7.26
C HIS A 172 10.94 -3.99 -8.51
N ASP A 173 11.61 -3.83 -9.65
CA ASP A 173 11.19 -4.43 -10.93
C ASP A 173 11.07 -5.97 -10.88
N GLU A 174 11.86 -6.60 -10.02
CA GLU A 174 11.84 -8.06 -9.79
C GLU A 174 10.68 -8.51 -8.89
N TYR A 175 9.97 -7.60 -8.24
CA TYR A 175 8.82 -7.97 -7.42
C TYR A 175 7.67 -8.44 -8.33
N ALA A 176 7.23 -9.69 -8.14
CA ALA A 176 6.09 -10.27 -8.85
C ALA A 176 4.78 -9.52 -8.62
N GLY A 177 4.69 -8.76 -7.52
CA GLY A 177 3.54 -7.92 -7.24
C GLY A 177 2.34 -8.68 -6.64
N PRO A 178 1.35 -7.94 -6.11
CA PRO A 178 0.22 -8.54 -5.41
C PRO A 178 -0.69 -9.37 -6.31
N ALA A 179 -0.82 -9.05 -7.60
CA ALA A 179 -1.71 -9.76 -8.52
C ALA A 179 -1.22 -11.20 -8.78
N ALA A 180 0.03 -11.35 -9.23
CA ALA A 180 0.62 -12.65 -9.51
C ALA A 180 0.74 -13.51 -8.25
N LEU A 181 1.19 -12.93 -7.12
CA LEU A 181 1.28 -13.66 -5.86
C LEU A 181 -0.08 -14.10 -5.31
N THR A 182 -1.13 -13.29 -5.48
CA THR A 182 -2.50 -13.68 -5.11
C THR A 182 -2.99 -14.85 -5.95
N ARG A 183 -2.69 -14.84 -7.26
CA ARG A 183 -3.05 -15.96 -8.13
C ARG A 183 -2.25 -17.22 -7.78
N ALA A 184 -0.95 -17.11 -7.55
CA ALA A 184 -0.13 -18.24 -7.14
C ALA A 184 -0.58 -18.84 -5.80
N PHE A 185 -1.00 -18.00 -4.83
CA PHE A 185 -1.62 -18.46 -3.58
C PHE A 185 -2.79 -19.40 -3.81
N THR A 186 -3.66 -19.13 -4.80
CA THR A 186 -4.82 -20.01 -5.08
C THR A 186 -4.42 -21.43 -5.44
N LEU A 187 -3.24 -21.60 -6.04
CA LEU A 187 -2.71 -22.90 -6.48
C LEU A 187 -1.81 -23.53 -5.40
N LEU A 188 -1.06 -22.72 -4.65
CA LEU A 188 -0.31 -23.18 -3.47
C LEU A 188 -1.21 -23.76 -2.38
N ALA A 189 -2.42 -23.22 -2.25
CA ALA A 189 -3.41 -23.73 -1.32
C ALA A 189 -4.25 -24.88 -1.91
N ASP A 190 -4.07 -25.22 -3.19
CA ASP A 190 -4.79 -26.30 -3.87
C ASP A 190 -3.96 -27.59 -3.84
N SER A 191 -4.37 -28.52 -2.99
CA SER A 191 -3.81 -29.85 -2.77
C SER A 191 -3.75 -30.71 -4.01
N ARG A 192 -4.47 -30.36 -5.08
CA ARG A 192 -4.53 -31.09 -6.34
C ARG A 192 -3.46 -30.63 -7.34
N ASP A 193 -2.83 -29.48 -7.10
CA ASP A 193 -1.77 -28.91 -7.96
C ASP A 193 -0.43 -29.64 -7.75
N ALA A 194 0.19 -30.09 -8.83
CA ALA A 194 1.44 -30.83 -8.81
C ALA A 194 2.67 -29.93 -8.64
N LEU A 195 2.56 -28.63 -8.94
CA LEU A 195 3.69 -27.69 -8.98
C LEU A 195 3.97 -26.98 -7.66
N PHE A 196 3.51 -27.53 -6.53
CA PHE A 196 3.60 -26.86 -5.23
C PHE A 196 5.02 -26.35 -4.91
N HIS A 197 6.05 -27.17 -5.06
CA HIS A 197 7.42 -26.81 -4.68
C HIS A 197 8.04 -25.76 -5.60
N GLU A 198 7.97 -25.95 -6.91
CA GLU A 198 8.49 -25.00 -7.90
C GLU A 198 7.80 -23.63 -7.78
N ARG A 199 6.48 -23.64 -7.57
CA ARG A 199 5.68 -22.43 -7.36
C ARG A 199 6.02 -21.77 -6.03
N LEU A 200 6.23 -22.54 -4.97
CA LEU A 200 6.61 -22.00 -3.66
C LEU A 200 7.97 -21.33 -3.75
N GLU A 201 8.96 -21.97 -4.37
CA GLU A 201 10.31 -21.40 -4.56
C GLU A 201 10.25 -20.05 -5.29
N ARG A 202 9.59 -19.99 -6.45
CA ARG A 202 9.43 -18.76 -7.24
C ARG A 202 8.70 -17.67 -6.49
N THR A 203 7.62 -18.02 -5.78
CA THR A 203 6.86 -17.03 -5.00
C THR A 203 7.63 -16.54 -3.79
N LEU A 204 8.40 -17.40 -3.10
CA LEU A 204 9.24 -17.01 -1.97
C LEU A 204 10.37 -16.07 -2.38
N ALA A 205 10.99 -16.31 -3.54
CA ALA A 205 12.00 -15.40 -4.10
C ALA A 205 11.50 -13.95 -4.23
N SER A 206 10.19 -13.77 -4.44
CA SER A 206 9.58 -12.46 -4.61
C SER A 206 8.81 -11.93 -3.40
N CYS A 207 8.16 -12.78 -2.59
CA CYS A 207 7.12 -12.35 -1.66
C CYS A 207 7.63 -11.47 -0.50
N TYR A 208 8.93 -11.51 -0.20
CA TYR A 208 9.55 -10.75 0.90
C TYR A 208 9.74 -9.27 0.60
N ASN A 209 9.61 -8.84 -0.66
CA ASN A 209 9.57 -7.42 -1.02
C ASN A 209 8.29 -6.75 -0.50
N CYS A 210 7.24 -7.51 -0.17
CA CYS A 210 6.01 -6.96 0.39
C CYS A 210 6.22 -6.35 1.79
N ARG A 211 5.99 -5.04 1.89
CA ARG A 211 6.04 -4.28 3.15
C ARG A 211 4.72 -4.17 3.89
N THR A 212 3.70 -4.91 3.45
CA THR A 212 2.40 -5.01 4.14
C THR A 212 1.70 -3.65 4.30
N GLU A 213 1.73 -2.82 3.24
CA GLU A 213 1.11 -1.49 3.22
C GLU A 213 -0.41 -1.51 3.02
N PHE A 214 -0.97 -2.66 2.64
CA PHE A 214 -2.41 -2.88 2.40
C PHE A 214 -3.05 -2.12 1.23
N ASN A 215 -2.34 -1.22 0.53
CA ASN A 215 -2.86 -0.52 -0.67
C ASN A 215 -3.51 -1.47 -1.68
N CYS A 216 -2.88 -2.63 -1.94
CA CYS A 216 -3.38 -3.63 -2.88
C CYS A 216 -4.73 -4.22 -2.48
N THR A 217 -4.95 -4.41 -1.17
CA THR A 217 -6.21 -4.89 -0.60
C THR A 217 -7.27 -3.80 -0.66
N GLU A 218 -6.91 -2.55 -0.36
CA GLU A 218 -7.85 -1.42 -0.31
C GLU A 218 -8.45 -1.08 -1.68
N VAL A 219 -7.64 -1.14 -2.74
CA VAL A 219 -8.08 -0.76 -4.09
C VAL A 219 -8.72 -1.88 -4.89
N CYS A 220 -8.73 -3.12 -4.37
CA CYS A 220 -9.22 -4.26 -5.14
C CYS A 220 -10.73 -4.12 -5.44
N PRO A 221 -11.16 -4.01 -6.71
CA PRO A 221 -12.57 -3.81 -7.03
C PRO A 221 -13.45 -5.02 -6.71
N LYS A 222 -12.83 -6.18 -6.48
CA LYS A 222 -13.44 -7.46 -6.11
C LYS A 222 -13.31 -7.79 -4.62
N GLY A 223 -12.71 -6.90 -3.81
CA GLY A 223 -12.55 -7.11 -2.36
C GLY A 223 -11.53 -8.20 -1.99
N ILE A 224 -10.63 -8.54 -2.90
CA ILE A 224 -9.60 -9.57 -2.68
C ILE A 224 -8.47 -8.96 -1.85
N SER A 225 -8.09 -9.64 -0.76
CA SER A 225 -6.95 -9.23 0.05
C SER A 225 -5.66 -9.86 -0.47
N GLY A 226 -4.95 -9.13 -1.34
CA GLY A 226 -3.62 -9.54 -1.80
C GLY A 226 -2.63 -9.63 -0.65
N THR A 227 -2.77 -8.77 0.37
CA THR A 227 -1.95 -8.84 1.58
C THR A 227 -2.13 -10.16 2.33
N ARG A 228 -3.37 -10.66 2.46
CA ARG A 228 -3.64 -11.98 3.08
C ARG A 228 -2.96 -13.09 2.29
N ALA A 229 -3.08 -13.08 0.97
CA ALA A 229 -2.46 -14.08 0.10
C ALA A 229 -0.93 -14.09 0.24
N ILE A 230 -0.28 -12.92 0.18
CA ILE A 230 1.18 -12.83 0.35
C ILE A 230 1.62 -13.30 1.74
N LYS A 231 0.87 -12.94 2.80
CA LYS A 231 1.17 -13.41 4.16
C LYS A 231 1.00 -14.91 4.31
N TYR A 232 0.07 -15.53 3.58
CA TYR A 232 -0.06 -16.97 3.54
C TYR A 232 1.20 -17.62 2.95
N ILE A 233 1.68 -17.12 1.81
CA ILE A 233 2.91 -17.60 1.16
C ILE A 233 4.12 -17.45 2.11
N GLN A 234 4.27 -16.29 2.75
CA GLN A 234 5.34 -16.06 3.73
C GLN A 234 5.28 -17.05 4.93
N ARG A 235 4.08 -17.48 5.34
CA ARG A 235 3.91 -18.48 6.41
C ARG A 235 4.20 -19.90 5.93
N LEU A 236 3.97 -20.21 4.66
CA LEU A 236 4.37 -21.51 4.09
C LEU A 236 5.89 -21.70 4.18
N ALA A 237 6.69 -20.67 3.93
CA ALA A 237 8.15 -20.74 4.13
C ALA A 237 8.54 -21.22 5.53
N LEU A 238 7.86 -20.72 6.56
CA LEU A 238 8.14 -21.10 7.95
C LEU A 238 7.81 -22.56 8.23
N LYS A 239 6.76 -23.10 7.59
CA LYS A 239 6.35 -24.50 7.74
C LYS A 239 7.27 -25.46 6.98
N HIS A 240 7.73 -25.04 5.81
CA HIS A 240 8.59 -25.83 4.92
C HIS A 240 10.09 -25.50 5.05
N LEU A 241 10.47 -24.79 6.11
CA LEU A 241 11.85 -24.37 6.39
C LEU A 241 12.78 -25.56 6.69
N ALA A 242 12.21 -26.69 7.13
CA ALA A 242 12.93 -27.95 7.33
C ALA A 242 13.15 -28.70 6.00
N ASP A 243 12.17 -28.66 5.10
CA ASP A 243 12.23 -29.29 3.78
C ASP A 243 13.25 -28.54 2.89
N ALA A 244 13.29 -27.20 2.97
CA ALA A 244 14.26 -26.39 2.23
C ALA A 244 15.74 -26.57 2.67
N ARG A 245 15.99 -27.14 3.85
CA ARG A 245 17.36 -27.39 4.36
C ARG A 245 17.91 -28.76 3.95
N LYS A 246 17.05 -29.65 3.47
CA LYS A 246 17.46 -30.96 2.96
C LYS A 246 17.14 -30.95 1.47
N GLY A 247 18.16 -30.95 0.62
CA GLY A 247 17.98 -31.17 -0.82
C GLY A 247 17.52 -32.60 -1.13
N GLU A 248 16.44 -33.05 -0.51
CA GLU A 248 15.81 -34.35 -0.72
C GLU A 248 14.45 -34.12 -1.39
N GLU A 249 14.17 -34.92 -2.42
CA GLU A 249 12.89 -34.97 -3.11
C GLU A 249 11.74 -35.07 -2.10
N ILE A 250 10.72 -34.22 -2.29
CA ILE A 250 9.55 -34.23 -1.44
C ILE A 250 8.73 -35.48 -1.74
N ALA A 251 8.72 -36.42 -0.81
CA ALA A 251 7.80 -37.55 -0.85
C ALA A 251 6.35 -37.04 -0.86
N PRO A 252 5.46 -37.62 -1.69
CA PRO A 252 4.08 -37.19 -1.75
C PRO A 252 3.42 -37.32 -0.38
N ALA A 253 2.66 -36.30 0.01
CA ALA A 253 1.87 -36.31 1.23
C ALA A 253 0.91 -37.50 1.22
N THR A 254 1.21 -38.52 2.02
CA THR A 254 0.30 -39.66 2.22
C THR A 254 -0.92 -39.22 3.00
N ASN A 255 -2.11 -39.46 2.44
CA ASN A 255 -3.43 -39.23 3.05
C ASN A 255 -3.77 -40.20 4.18
N ILE A 256 -2.80 -40.59 5.00
CA ILE A 256 -3.04 -41.36 6.22
C ILE A 256 -2.99 -40.38 7.38
N LEU A 257 -4.16 -39.95 7.84
CA LEU A 257 -4.27 -39.37 9.18
C LEU A 257 -3.77 -40.44 10.17
N PRO A 258 -2.84 -40.12 11.08
CA PRO A 258 -2.43 -41.07 12.09
C PRO A 258 -3.67 -41.47 12.89
N GLN A 259 -3.99 -42.76 12.87
CA GLN A 259 -5.02 -43.34 13.72
C GLN A 259 -4.64 -43.02 15.17
N ILE A 260 -5.39 -42.11 15.81
CA ILE A 260 -5.28 -41.90 17.25
C ILE A 260 -5.88 -43.13 17.89
N ALA A 261 -5.03 -44.13 18.14
CA ALA A 261 -5.36 -45.20 19.06
C ALA A 261 -5.72 -44.55 20.40
N LYS A 262 -6.94 -44.79 20.89
CA LYS A 262 -7.30 -44.49 22.28
C LYS A 262 -6.42 -45.38 23.17
N SER A 263 -5.26 -44.86 23.57
CA SER A 263 -4.48 -45.49 24.63
C SER A 263 -5.08 -45.07 25.97
N GLU A 264 -5.31 -46.05 26.85
CA GLU A 264 -5.54 -45.79 28.28
C GLU A 264 -4.43 -44.89 28.84
N PRO A 265 -4.74 -44.05 29.85
CA PRO A 265 -3.81 -43.03 30.31
C PRO A 265 -2.57 -43.67 30.96
N ASP A 266 -1.47 -43.72 30.21
CA ASP A 266 -0.15 -44.07 30.71
C ASP A 266 0.31 -42.98 31.70
N ARG A 267 0.79 -43.40 32.88
CA ARG A 267 1.36 -42.52 33.91
C ARG A 267 2.45 -41.62 33.33
N ARG A 268 3.17 -42.06 32.28
CA ARG A 268 4.15 -41.23 31.57
C ARG A 268 3.52 -40.04 30.84
N VAL A 269 2.32 -40.20 30.28
CA VAL A 269 1.58 -39.10 29.63
C VAL A 269 1.06 -38.11 30.67
N PHE A 270 0.59 -38.58 31.82
CA PHE A 270 0.19 -37.72 32.95
C PHE A 270 1.37 -36.88 33.45
N PHE A 271 2.51 -37.49 33.76
CA PHE A 271 3.70 -36.74 34.20
C PHE A 271 4.25 -35.80 33.12
N ARG A 272 4.15 -36.17 31.84
CA ARG A 272 4.50 -35.27 30.73
C ARG A 272 3.56 -34.07 30.63
N GLN A 273 2.25 -34.27 30.78
CA GLN A 273 1.27 -33.19 30.74
C GLN A 273 1.37 -32.27 31.95
N VAL A 274 1.64 -32.82 33.15
CA VAL A 274 1.94 -32.02 34.35
C VAL A 274 3.24 -31.23 34.15
N GLY A 275 4.29 -31.85 33.61
CA GLY A 275 5.55 -31.17 33.30
C GLY A 275 5.38 -30.02 32.29
N ILE A 276 4.62 -30.25 31.21
CA ILE A 276 4.27 -29.21 30.23
C ILE A 276 3.41 -28.11 30.89
N GLY A 277 2.48 -28.49 31.77
CA GLY A 277 1.65 -27.53 32.51
C GLY A 277 2.46 -26.63 33.44
N VAL A 278 3.42 -27.20 34.18
CA VAL A 278 4.31 -26.44 35.09
C VAL A 278 5.26 -25.54 34.30
N LEU A 279 5.85 -26.03 33.21
CA LEU A 279 6.69 -25.22 32.31
C LEU A 279 5.88 -24.12 31.62
N GLY A 280 4.66 -24.43 31.18
CA GLY A 280 3.73 -23.48 30.57
C GLY A 280 3.29 -22.40 31.54
N LEU A 281 3.05 -22.74 32.81
CA LEU A 281 2.72 -21.77 33.86
C LEU A 281 3.93 -20.87 34.18
N GLY A 282 5.12 -21.45 34.24
CA GLY A 282 6.37 -20.69 34.40
C GLY A 282 6.60 -19.72 33.24
N ALA A 283 6.42 -20.17 32.00
CA ALA A 283 6.50 -19.33 30.82
C ALA A 283 5.41 -18.23 30.80
N ALA A 284 4.18 -18.55 31.18
CA ALA A 284 3.08 -17.58 31.27
C ALA A 284 3.33 -16.52 32.35
N LEU A 285 3.94 -16.88 33.48
CA LEU A 285 4.32 -15.93 34.53
C LEU A 285 5.50 -15.04 34.09
N ILE A 286 6.48 -15.59 33.39
CA ILE A 286 7.61 -14.83 32.84
C ILE A 286 7.11 -13.87 31.75
N VAL A 287 6.36 -14.37 30.77
CA VAL A 287 5.80 -13.57 29.67
C VAL A 287 4.78 -12.57 30.22
N GLY A 288 3.92 -12.96 31.16
CA GLY A 288 2.98 -12.07 31.83
C GLY A 288 3.68 -10.99 32.65
N GLY A 289 4.76 -11.31 33.36
CA GLY A 289 5.58 -10.33 34.08
C GLY A 289 6.31 -9.35 33.15
N VAL A 290 6.86 -9.84 32.04
CA VAL A 290 7.49 -9.00 31.00
C VAL A 290 6.44 -8.15 30.27
N ALA A 291 5.29 -8.72 29.92
CA ALA A 291 4.19 -8.00 29.27
C ALA A 291 3.57 -6.95 30.21
N THR A 292 3.48 -7.23 31.52
CA THR A 292 3.03 -6.26 32.51
C THR A 292 4.04 -5.14 32.67
N LYS A 293 5.35 -5.45 32.73
CA LYS A 293 6.39 -4.41 32.70
C LYS A 293 6.43 -3.62 31.39
N ALA A 294 6.15 -4.24 30.26
CA ALA A 294 6.10 -3.58 28.95
C ALA A 294 4.81 -2.75 28.75
N ALA A 295 3.71 -3.15 29.37
CA ALA A 295 2.42 -2.44 29.31
C ALA A 295 2.34 -1.30 30.34
N VAL A 296 2.94 -1.47 31.52
CA VAL A 296 2.93 -0.48 32.62
C VAL A 296 4.17 0.43 32.57
N GLY A 297 5.30 -0.07 32.05
CA GLY A 297 6.56 0.66 31.94
C GLY A 297 6.52 1.99 31.16
N PRO A 298 5.74 2.13 30.08
CA PRO A 298 5.59 3.41 29.38
C PRO A 298 4.75 4.43 30.18
N GLY A 299 3.94 3.98 31.14
CA GLY A 299 3.05 4.82 31.95
C GLY A 299 3.70 5.36 33.23
N ILE A 300 4.82 4.79 33.68
CA ILE A 300 5.57 5.28 34.84
C ILE A 300 6.73 6.13 34.33
N ALA A 301 6.43 7.41 34.06
CA ALA A 301 7.36 8.52 33.86
C ALA A 301 8.58 8.20 32.99
N ALA A 302 8.40 8.12 31.67
CA ALA A 302 9.49 8.51 30.79
C ALA A 302 9.81 9.98 31.11
N ASN A 303 10.96 10.25 31.72
CA ASN A 303 11.48 11.60 31.88
C ASN A 303 11.84 12.13 30.49
N ILE A 304 10.85 12.65 29.76
CA ILE A 304 11.05 13.33 28.48
C ILE A 304 11.92 14.54 28.77
N THR A 305 13.19 14.47 28.38
CA THR A 305 14.14 15.56 28.63
C THR A 305 14.12 16.46 27.42
N LYS A 306 13.54 17.66 27.58
CA LYS A 306 13.52 18.69 26.53
C LYS A 306 14.89 19.33 26.45
N THR A 307 15.49 19.33 25.25
CA THR A 307 16.83 19.90 25.02
C THR A 307 16.78 20.92 23.89
N TRP A 308 17.54 22.01 24.03
CA TRP A 308 17.72 23.01 23.00
C TRP A 308 18.83 22.60 22.05
N VAL A 309 18.51 22.39 20.77
CA VAL A 309 19.45 21.93 19.74
C VAL A 309 19.71 23.07 18.75
N PRO A 310 20.99 23.40 18.45
CA PRO A 310 21.31 24.45 17.49
C PRO A 310 20.95 24.03 16.06
N VAL A 311 20.34 24.95 15.31
CA VAL A 311 19.92 24.76 13.92
C VAL A 311 20.89 25.43 12.95
N ALA A 312 21.13 26.73 13.13
CA ALA A 312 22.01 27.53 12.27
C ALA A 312 22.35 28.89 12.91
N ASP A 313 23.39 29.55 12.39
CA ASP A 313 23.67 30.96 12.67
C ASP A 313 22.54 31.83 12.12
N LEU A 314 22.03 32.76 12.93
CA LEU A 314 20.89 33.62 12.54
C LEU A 314 21.19 34.44 11.28
N GLY A 315 22.45 34.84 11.07
CA GLY A 315 22.89 35.59 9.89
C GLY A 315 22.86 34.79 8.58
N LYS A 316 22.84 33.45 8.65
CA LYS A 316 22.81 32.56 7.48
C LYS A 316 21.38 32.18 7.04
N ILE A 317 20.37 32.56 7.82
CA ILE A 317 18.96 32.27 7.52
C ILE A 317 18.41 33.41 6.65
N PRO A 318 18.06 33.14 5.37
CA PRO A 318 17.62 34.16 4.44
C PRO A 318 16.31 34.81 4.89
N ILE A 319 16.21 36.13 4.76
CA ILE A 319 14.99 36.90 5.05
C ILE A 319 14.10 36.88 3.80
N GLY A 320 12.82 36.54 3.95
CA GLY A 320 11.85 36.48 2.87
C GLY A 320 11.74 35.12 2.18
N ASP A 321 12.62 34.17 2.52
CA ASP A 321 12.62 32.82 1.97
C ASP A 321 12.54 31.76 3.08
N ILE A 322 12.49 30.48 2.70
CA ILE A 322 12.50 29.35 3.62
C ILE A 322 13.74 28.49 3.38
N SER A 323 14.48 28.25 4.44
CA SER A 323 15.71 27.45 4.42
C SER A 323 15.48 26.08 5.06
N THR A 324 16.22 25.08 4.60
CA THR A 324 16.22 23.72 5.19
C THR A 324 17.54 23.50 5.90
N HIS A 325 17.47 23.11 7.17
CA HIS A 325 18.63 22.82 8.01
C HIS A 325 18.51 21.41 8.57
N THR A 326 19.58 20.63 8.49
CA THR A 326 19.62 19.29 9.08
C THR A 326 20.17 19.39 10.50
N VAL A 327 19.36 18.98 11.47
CA VAL A 327 19.72 18.95 12.88
C VAL A 327 20.11 17.53 13.26
N HIS A 328 21.31 17.38 13.82
CA HIS A 328 21.83 16.12 14.34
C HIS A 328 21.64 16.10 15.85
N TYR A 329 21.07 15.01 16.38
CA TYR A 329 20.92 14.81 17.81
C TYR A 329 20.99 13.33 18.17
N GLU A 330 21.48 13.04 19.37
CA GLU A 330 21.53 11.68 19.89
C GLU A 330 20.25 11.35 20.65
N LEU A 331 19.67 10.19 20.37
CA LEU A 331 18.52 9.64 21.07
C LEU A 331 18.97 8.42 21.88
N LYS A 332 18.71 8.37 23.19
CA LYS A 332 19.17 7.32 24.09
C LYS A 332 17.99 6.46 24.57
N ASN A 333 17.64 5.45 23.77
CA ASN A 333 16.57 4.51 24.12
C ASN A 333 17.04 3.43 25.09
N GLY A 334 17.26 3.79 26.36
CA GLY A 334 17.53 2.89 27.49
C GLY A 334 18.87 2.12 27.44
N PHE A 335 19.09 1.33 26.38
CA PHE A 335 20.23 0.44 26.19
C PHE A 335 21.12 0.82 24.99
N TYR A 336 20.66 1.71 24.11
CA TYR A 336 21.38 2.11 22.90
C TYR A 336 21.28 3.62 22.67
N THR A 337 22.36 4.22 22.19
CA THR A 337 22.38 5.60 21.67
C THR A 337 22.36 5.54 20.15
N GLN A 338 21.43 6.27 19.53
CA GLN A 338 21.31 6.41 18.09
C GLN A 338 21.42 7.89 17.70
N GLU A 339 22.35 8.21 16.80
CA GLU A 339 22.38 9.52 16.17
C GLU A 339 21.24 9.62 15.13
N LYS A 340 20.46 10.69 15.21
CA LYS A 340 19.39 11.01 14.27
C LYS A 340 19.67 12.34 13.60
N ALA A 341 19.42 12.40 12.29
CA ALA A 341 19.46 13.61 11.50
C ALA A 341 18.04 13.92 11.02
N VAL A 342 17.49 15.07 11.41
CA VAL A 342 16.14 15.49 10.99
C VAL A 342 16.19 16.85 10.27
N PRO A 343 15.48 17.00 9.15
CA PRO A 343 15.36 18.29 8.49
C PRO A 343 14.35 19.19 9.23
N VAL A 344 14.77 20.43 9.45
CA VAL A 344 13.98 21.53 10.02
C VAL A 344 13.86 22.62 8.97
N LEU A 345 12.63 23.10 8.75
CA LEU A 345 12.37 24.19 7.81
C LEU A 345 12.22 25.48 8.58
N VAL A 346 12.98 26.51 8.20
CA VAL A 346 12.96 27.81 8.88
C VAL A 346 12.43 28.85 7.92
N SER A 347 11.22 29.35 8.21
CA SER A 347 10.59 30.47 7.50
C SER A 347 10.91 31.76 8.26
N ARG A 348 11.48 32.74 7.57
CA ARG A 348 11.80 34.06 8.15
C ARG A 348 11.23 35.18 7.29
N THR A 349 10.47 36.08 7.91
CA THR A 349 9.82 37.23 7.26
C THR A 349 10.07 38.46 8.12
N GLY A 350 11.09 39.25 7.79
CA GLY A 350 11.60 40.32 8.64
C GLY A 350 12.11 39.76 9.98
N ASP A 351 11.52 40.22 11.07
CA ASP A 351 11.82 39.78 12.45
C ASP A 351 10.99 38.58 12.90
N GLU A 352 9.96 38.19 12.14
CA GLU A 352 9.15 37.01 12.44
C GLU A 352 9.82 35.75 11.88
N MET A 353 9.83 34.69 12.68
CA MET A 353 10.42 33.41 12.32
C MET A 353 9.56 32.26 12.80
N THR A 354 9.49 31.17 12.02
CA THR A 354 8.84 29.93 12.41
C THR A 354 9.71 28.75 12.01
N CYS A 355 9.90 27.82 12.95
CA CYS A 355 10.64 26.57 12.73
C CYS A 355 9.65 25.41 12.61
N PHE A 356 9.61 24.74 11.47
CA PHE A 356 8.74 23.61 11.21
C PHE A 356 9.51 22.29 11.25
N ASN A 357 8.85 21.26 11.78
CA ASN A 357 9.21 19.88 11.49
C ASN A 357 8.91 19.60 10.02
N ALA A 358 9.93 19.20 9.26
CA ALA A 358 9.77 18.90 7.85
C ALA A 358 8.99 17.59 7.59
N SER A 359 8.58 16.86 8.63
CA SER A 359 7.77 15.65 8.49
C SER A 359 6.31 16.01 8.18
N CYS A 360 5.82 15.52 7.05
CA CYS A 360 4.42 15.66 6.66
C CYS A 360 3.50 15.00 7.70
N THR A 361 2.47 15.71 8.15
CA THR A 361 1.51 15.23 9.15
C THR A 361 0.55 14.14 8.65
N HIS A 362 0.62 13.77 7.37
CA HIS A 362 -0.06 12.59 6.84
C HIS A 362 0.66 11.29 7.23
N ALA A 363 1.92 11.15 6.79
CA ALA A 363 2.64 9.87 6.84
C ALA A 363 4.16 10.04 7.12
N GLY A 364 4.60 11.22 7.56
CA GLY A 364 5.99 11.48 7.95
C GLY A 364 6.98 11.74 6.81
N CYS A 365 6.56 11.73 5.54
CA CYS A 365 7.43 12.09 4.41
C CYS A 365 8.00 13.51 4.55
N ILE A 366 9.22 13.75 4.08
CA ILE A 366 9.84 15.08 4.15
C ILE A 366 9.16 16.05 3.18
N VAL A 367 8.65 17.15 3.70
CA VAL A 367 8.14 18.30 2.94
C VAL A 367 9.29 19.24 2.56
N LYS A 368 9.19 19.87 1.39
CA LYS A 368 10.16 20.87 0.92
C LYS A 368 9.45 22.14 0.52
N TRP A 369 10.12 23.28 0.72
CA TRP A 369 9.64 24.57 0.21
C TRP A 369 9.84 24.64 -1.30
N ASP A 370 8.78 24.98 -2.03
CA ASP A 370 8.79 25.26 -3.45
C ASP A 370 8.61 26.77 -3.65
N GLY A 371 9.73 27.47 -3.86
CA GLY A 371 9.75 28.93 -4.02
C GLY A 371 8.99 29.45 -5.24
N GLN A 372 8.74 28.61 -6.26
CA GLN A 372 7.94 29.01 -7.43
C GLN A 372 6.44 29.04 -7.11
N SER A 373 5.96 28.06 -6.35
CA SER A 373 4.55 27.99 -5.95
C SER A 373 4.26 28.70 -4.62
N GLY A 374 5.30 29.06 -3.86
CA GLY A 374 5.18 29.67 -2.54
C GLY A 374 4.56 28.73 -1.51
N ARG A 375 4.81 27.41 -1.63
CA ARG A 375 4.16 26.37 -0.81
C ARG A 375 5.15 25.31 -0.36
N PHE A 376 4.87 24.67 0.76
CA PHE A 376 5.50 23.39 1.08
C PHE A 376 4.84 22.27 0.30
N ARG A 377 5.63 21.37 -0.29
CA ARG A 377 5.16 20.23 -1.06
C ARG A 377 5.72 18.92 -0.50
N CYS A 378 4.82 17.97 -0.28
CA CYS A 378 5.11 16.58 0.02
C CYS A 378 5.09 15.77 -1.28
N ALA A 379 6.23 15.14 -1.61
CA ALA A 379 6.37 14.34 -2.83
C ALA A 379 5.59 13.02 -2.83
N CYS A 380 5.06 12.58 -1.68
CA CYS A 380 4.41 11.26 -1.54
C CYS A 380 2.99 11.23 -2.13
N HIS A 381 2.05 11.96 -1.51
CA HIS A 381 0.63 11.96 -1.91
C HIS A 381 0.12 13.38 -2.21
N GLY A 382 1.01 14.28 -2.64
CA GLY A 382 0.65 15.63 -3.04
C GLY A 382 0.20 16.55 -1.89
N GLY A 383 0.56 16.23 -0.64
CA GLY A 383 0.31 17.12 0.50
C GLY A 383 0.93 18.50 0.26
N MET A 384 0.15 19.57 0.39
CA MET A 384 0.61 20.95 0.25
C MET A 384 0.27 21.75 1.48
N PHE A 385 1.17 22.65 1.87
CA PHE A 385 0.97 23.58 2.97
C PHE A 385 1.34 25.01 2.55
N ASP A 386 0.68 26.00 3.14
CA ASP A 386 1.03 27.41 2.96
C ASP A 386 2.33 27.76 3.71
N ARG A 387 2.78 29.01 3.60
CA ARG A 387 4.01 29.50 4.23
C ARG A 387 3.96 29.41 5.76
N GLU A 388 2.77 29.44 6.34
CA GLU A 388 2.49 29.34 7.77
C GLU A 388 2.35 27.89 8.26
N GLY A 389 2.42 26.93 7.33
CA GLY A 389 2.35 25.49 7.55
C GLY A 389 0.94 24.91 7.59
N ASN A 390 -0.11 25.68 7.26
CA ASN A 390 -1.49 25.19 7.22
C ASN A 390 -1.72 24.34 5.98
N VAL A 391 -2.60 23.33 6.08
CA VAL A 391 -2.89 22.43 4.97
C VAL A 391 -3.63 23.18 3.87
N LEU A 392 -3.06 23.18 2.67
CA LEU A 392 -3.69 23.70 1.46
C LEU A 392 -4.28 22.59 0.59
N ALA A 393 -3.65 21.41 0.55
CA ALA A 393 -4.11 20.29 -0.26
C ALA A 393 -3.50 18.95 0.15
N GLY A 394 -4.04 17.88 -0.44
CA GLY A 394 -3.60 16.51 -0.22
C GLY A 394 -4.18 15.90 1.06
N PRO A 395 -3.75 14.69 1.44
CA PRO A 395 -4.29 13.96 2.58
C PRO A 395 -3.85 14.40 4.00
N PRO A 396 -2.90 15.34 4.24
CA PRO A 396 -2.54 15.72 5.62
C PRO A 396 -3.74 16.22 6.44
N PRO A 397 -4.02 15.66 7.63
CA PRO A 397 -5.21 16.02 8.40
C PRO A 397 -5.06 17.30 9.22
N ARG A 398 -3.85 17.86 9.31
CA ARG A 398 -3.52 19.01 10.18
C ARG A 398 -2.27 19.76 9.71
N PRO A 399 -2.05 21.04 10.13
CA PRO A 399 -0.87 21.83 9.80
C PRO A 399 0.45 21.17 10.21
N LEU A 400 1.56 21.58 9.59
CA LEU A 400 2.91 21.16 9.97
C LEU A 400 3.20 21.45 11.45
N ASP A 401 3.86 20.51 12.10
CA ASP A 401 4.31 20.68 13.48
C ASP A 401 5.36 21.79 13.57
N LYS A 402 5.21 22.65 14.58
CA LYS A 402 6.13 23.76 14.84
C LYS A 402 6.99 23.42 16.04
N TYR A 403 8.30 23.68 15.94
CA TYR A 403 9.19 23.63 17.08
C TYR A 403 9.14 24.96 17.84
N PRO A 404 9.05 24.94 19.17
CA PRO A 404 9.46 26.08 19.97
C PRO A 404 10.91 26.43 19.63
N PHE A 405 11.22 27.71 19.48
CA PHE A 405 12.56 28.16 19.14
C PHE A 405 12.98 29.35 20.01
N LYS A 406 14.30 29.56 20.13
CA LYS A 406 14.88 30.77 20.70
C LYS A 406 16.14 31.15 19.94
N VAL A 407 16.51 32.42 20.02
CA VAL A 407 17.81 32.90 19.54
C VAL A 407 18.68 33.16 20.76
N ASP A 408 19.84 32.51 20.80
CA ASP A 408 20.83 32.72 21.85
C ASP A 408 22.20 32.95 21.21
N SER A 409 22.87 34.03 21.62
CA SER A 409 24.23 34.36 21.19
C SER A 409 24.43 34.29 19.65
N GLY A 410 23.44 34.76 18.88
CA GLY A 410 23.48 34.78 17.41
C GLY A 410 23.11 33.47 16.71
N HIS A 411 22.72 32.44 17.45
CA HIS A 411 22.34 31.13 16.91
C HIS A 411 20.84 30.87 17.10
N LEU A 412 20.21 30.24 16.12
CA LEU A 412 18.86 29.71 16.24
C LEU A 412 18.89 28.33 16.88
N LEU A 413 18.13 28.14 17.96
CA LEU A 413 17.94 26.84 18.62
C LEU A 413 16.47 26.45 18.61
N ILE A 414 16.20 25.15 18.48
CA ILE A 414 14.86 24.57 18.63
C ILE A 414 14.78 23.66 19.85
N GLU A 415 13.61 23.59 20.48
CA GLU A 415 13.34 22.63 21.56
C GLU A 415 12.92 21.28 20.96
N MET A 416 13.64 20.23 21.33
CA MET A 416 13.33 18.86 20.92
C MET A 416 13.14 17.97 22.14
N GLU A 417 12.17 17.05 22.05
CA GLU A 417 11.99 15.98 23.01
C GLU A 417 12.98 14.86 22.70
N VAL A 418 13.98 14.71 23.57
CA VAL A 418 14.98 13.66 23.47
C VAL A 418 14.68 12.65 24.58
N VAL A 419 14.48 11.38 24.17
CA VAL A 419 14.30 10.25 25.08
C VAL A 419 15.62 9.52 25.25
#